data_AF-A0AAD4W0Z0-F1
#
_entry.id   AF-A0AAD4W0Z0-F1
#
_cell.length_a   1.000
_cell.length_b   1.000
_cell.length_c   1.000
_cell.angle_alpha   90.00
_cell.angle_beta   90.00
_cell.angle_gamma   90.00
#
_symmetry.space_group_name_H-M   'P 1'
#
loop_
_entity.id
_entity.type
_entity.pdbx_description
1 polymer ?
#
loop_
_entity_poly.entity_id
_entity_poly.type
_entity_poly.pdbx_seq_one_letter_code
_entity_poly.pdbx_strand_id
1 'polypeptide(L)'
;MDGLPADYMQIFYHAVLNVFNEIEEEMIKEGRAYRANYAKEAWKTSAKAYFDEAKWFHEECIPNMEEYMRVATASVGNTILSTISLLGMGDIVTKESFEWLLTDPKILRASNIMIRLMDDIVSTKFEKERGHVASAIDCYMKQYRVSDEQETIDVFNKQIVDSWKDMNEEFLRPTSMPMPILVHGVACYFINPAPL
;
A
#
# COMPACT_ATOMS: atom_id res chain seq x y z
N MET A 1 3.76 -12.30 24.06
CA MET A 1 5.11 -11.92 23.60
C MET A 1 6.13 -13.02 23.78
N ASP A 2 5.85 -14.01 24.63
CA ASP A 2 6.76 -15.06 25.13
C ASP A 2 7.28 -16.08 24.07
N GLY A 3 7.22 -15.75 22.79
CA GLY A 3 7.71 -16.57 21.68
C GLY A 3 8.48 -15.80 20.59
N LEU A 4 8.67 -14.48 20.75
CA LEU A 4 9.47 -13.68 19.82
C LEU A 4 10.90 -13.51 20.34
N PRO A 5 11.92 -13.47 19.45
CA PRO A 5 13.28 -13.09 19.83
C PRO A 5 13.29 -11.78 20.62
N ALA A 6 13.82 -11.82 21.84
CA ALA A 6 13.69 -10.72 22.80
C ALA A 6 14.46 -9.47 22.38
N ASP A 7 15.56 -9.66 21.68
CA ASP A 7 16.61 -8.67 21.50
C ASP A 7 16.26 -7.62 20.43
N TYR A 8 15.30 -7.91 19.55
CA TYR A 8 14.93 -7.02 18.45
C TYR A 8 13.44 -7.10 18.08
N MET A 9 12.87 -8.30 17.93
CA MET A 9 11.47 -8.45 17.54
C MET A 9 10.50 -7.97 18.63
N GLN A 10 10.80 -8.26 19.90
CA GLN A 10 9.97 -7.75 20.99
C GLN A 10 10.02 -6.22 21.03
N ILE A 11 11.20 -5.59 20.89
CA ILE A 11 11.34 -4.13 20.90
C ILE A 11 10.52 -3.49 19.78
N PHE A 12 10.66 -3.98 18.55
CA PHE A 12 9.88 -3.49 17.40
C PHE A 12 8.38 -3.65 17.63
N TYR A 13 7.94 -4.82 18.09
CA TYR A 13 6.52 -5.08 18.35
C TYR A 13 5.94 -4.17 19.44
N HIS A 14 6.68 -3.91 20.52
CA HIS A 14 6.27 -2.95 21.55
C HIS A 14 6.17 -1.53 21.00
N ALA A 15 7.12 -1.09 20.18
CA ALA A 15 7.08 0.23 19.55
C ALA A 15 5.82 0.39 18.68
N VAL A 16 5.49 -0.61 17.87
CA VAL A 16 4.25 -0.62 17.07
C VAL A 16 3.01 -0.56 17.95
N LEU A 17 2.93 -1.39 19.01
CA LEU A 17 1.80 -1.36 19.92
C LEU A 17 1.63 -0.01 20.62
N ASN A 18 2.72 0.61 21.06
CA ASN A 18 2.67 1.92 21.71
C ASN A 18 2.11 2.99 20.77
N VAL A 19 2.54 3.02 19.50
CA VAL A 19 1.98 3.95 18.50
C VAL A 19 0.48 3.76 18.33
N PHE A 20 -0.01 2.51 18.23
CA PHE A 20 -1.46 2.27 18.11
C PHE A 20 -2.24 2.58 19.37
N ASN A 21 -1.65 2.43 20.56
CA ASN A 21 -2.27 2.84 21.82
C ASN A 21 -2.37 4.37 21.91
N GLU A 22 -1.32 5.09 21.54
CA GLU A 22 -1.33 6.57 21.48
C GLU A 22 -2.39 7.07 20.49
N ILE A 23 -2.49 6.46 19.30
CA ILE A 23 -3.55 6.76 18.32
C ILE A 23 -4.94 6.55 18.95
N GLU A 24 -5.15 5.43 19.64
CA GLU A 24 -6.44 5.13 20.27
C GLU A 24 -6.80 6.12 21.37
N GLU A 25 -5.83 6.50 22.21
CA GLU A 25 -6.00 7.51 23.25
C GLU A 25 -6.40 8.88 22.66
N GLU A 26 -5.72 9.33 21.60
CA GLU A 26 -6.09 10.58 20.92
C GLU A 26 -7.48 10.49 20.29
N MET A 27 -7.81 9.38 19.64
CA MET A 27 -9.16 9.18 19.07
C MET A 27 -10.25 9.13 20.14
N ILE A 28 -9.97 8.61 21.34
CA ILE A 28 -10.90 8.65 22.48
C ILE A 28 -11.16 10.09 22.94
N LYS A 29 -10.10 10.92 23.06
CA LYS A 29 -10.21 12.33 23.47
C LYS A 29 -11.12 13.12 22.53
N GLU A 30 -11.10 12.81 21.24
CA GLU A 30 -11.96 13.44 20.23
C GLU A 30 -13.36 12.82 20.10
N GLY A 31 -13.71 11.81 20.92
CA GLY A 31 -15.00 11.11 20.82
C GLY A 31 -15.13 10.23 19.57
N ARG A 32 -14.00 9.82 18.98
CA ARG A 32 -13.89 9.09 17.70
C ARG A 32 -13.16 7.75 17.85
N ALA A 33 -13.21 7.15 19.02
CA ALA A 33 -12.49 5.91 19.37
C ALA A 33 -12.60 4.78 18.32
N TYR A 34 -13.76 4.66 17.66
CA TYR A 34 -13.99 3.66 16.62
C TYR A 34 -13.00 3.75 15.44
N ARG A 35 -12.44 4.94 15.16
CA ARG A 35 -11.51 5.15 14.05
C ARG A 35 -10.21 4.36 14.22
N ALA A 36 -9.72 4.19 15.46
CA ALA A 36 -8.50 3.44 15.75
C ALA A 36 -8.59 1.97 15.31
N ASN A 37 -9.80 1.38 15.33
CA ASN A 37 -9.99 0.00 14.87
C ASN A 37 -9.71 -0.17 13.37
N TYR A 38 -10.09 0.80 12.53
CA TYR A 38 -9.78 0.75 11.10
C TYR A 38 -8.27 0.74 10.85
N ALA A 39 -7.52 1.57 11.58
CA ALA A 39 -6.06 1.60 11.48
C ALA A 39 -5.41 0.29 11.93
N LYS A 40 -5.88 -0.31 13.03
CA LYS A 40 -5.41 -1.61 13.52
C LYS A 40 -5.67 -2.74 12.51
N GLU A 41 -6.85 -2.77 11.88
CA GLU A 41 -7.17 -3.78 10.85
C GLU A 41 -6.37 -3.58 9.56
N ALA A 42 -6.14 -2.33 9.14
CA ALA A 42 -5.25 -2.03 8.02
C ALA A 42 -3.81 -2.51 8.29
N TRP A 43 -3.28 -2.27 9.50
CA TRP A 43 -1.96 -2.79 9.90
C TRP A 43 -1.88 -4.30 9.87
N LYS A 44 -2.89 -5.00 10.40
CA LYS A 44 -2.94 -6.48 10.34
C LYS A 44 -2.96 -6.99 8.91
N THR A 45 -3.60 -6.28 7.99
CA THR A 45 -3.66 -6.63 6.57
C THR A 45 -2.28 -6.52 5.93
N SER A 46 -1.58 -5.40 6.12
CA SER A 46 -0.20 -5.24 5.62
C SER A 46 0.76 -6.23 6.26
N ALA A 47 0.65 -6.51 7.56
CA ALA A 47 1.48 -7.51 8.24
C ALA A 47 1.29 -8.93 7.66
N LYS A 48 0.07 -9.30 7.27
CA LYS A 48 -0.18 -10.58 6.57
C LYS A 48 0.45 -10.60 5.18
N ALA A 49 0.39 -9.50 4.44
CA ALA A 49 1.01 -9.39 3.12
C ALA A 49 2.54 -9.52 3.21
N TYR A 50 3.19 -8.83 4.18
CA TYR A 50 4.62 -8.99 4.44
C TYR A 50 4.98 -10.43 4.82
N PHE A 51 4.11 -11.12 5.57
CA PHE A 51 4.33 -12.51 5.90
C PHE A 51 4.25 -13.42 4.67
N ASP A 52 3.36 -13.15 3.72
CA ASP A 52 3.28 -13.89 2.47
C ASP A 52 4.50 -13.64 1.56
N GLU A 53 5.01 -12.40 1.49
CA GLU A 53 6.29 -12.09 0.82
C GLU A 53 7.48 -12.81 1.48
N ALA A 54 7.51 -12.86 2.81
CA ALA A 54 8.55 -13.56 3.55
C ALA A 54 8.53 -15.08 3.29
N LYS A 55 7.36 -15.68 3.09
CA LYS A 55 7.26 -17.08 2.66
C LYS A 55 7.84 -17.28 1.26
N TRP A 56 7.47 -16.43 0.30
CA TRP A 56 8.02 -16.51 -1.05
C TRP A 56 9.54 -16.40 -1.05
N PHE A 57 10.08 -15.51 -0.24
CA PHE A 57 11.52 -15.39 -0.03
C PHE A 57 12.14 -16.68 0.53
N HIS A 58 11.56 -17.22 1.61
CA HIS A 58 12.11 -18.42 2.27
C HIS A 58 12.00 -19.69 1.42
N GLU A 59 10.95 -19.81 0.62
CA GLU A 59 10.67 -20.95 -0.25
C GLU A 59 11.32 -20.81 -1.64
N GLU A 60 12.06 -19.72 -1.90
CA GLU A 60 12.62 -19.36 -3.21
C GLU A 60 11.55 -19.38 -4.33
N CYS A 61 10.32 -19.02 -3.96
CA CYS A 61 9.18 -19.02 -4.86
C CYS A 61 9.07 -17.67 -5.57
N ILE A 62 9.04 -17.72 -6.91
CA ILE A 62 8.69 -16.55 -7.73
C ILE A 62 7.24 -16.75 -8.18
N PRO A 63 6.28 -15.98 -7.64
CA PRO A 63 4.87 -16.10 -8.00
C PRO A 63 4.62 -15.65 -9.45
N ASN A 64 3.42 -15.91 -9.96
CA ASN A 64 2.98 -15.26 -11.19
C ASN A 64 2.54 -13.80 -10.90
N MET A 65 2.38 -12.98 -11.92
CA MET A 65 2.05 -11.56 -11.80
C MET A 65 0.73 -11.29 -11.08
N GLU A 66 -0.29 -12.11 -11.30
CA GLU A 66 -1.59 -11.93 -10.65
C GLU A 66 -1.48 -12.19 -9.14
N GLU A 67 -0.83 -13.29 -8.78
CA GLU A 67 -0.55 -13.65 -7.38
C GLU A 67 0.35 -12.62 -6.69
N TYR A 68 1.41 -12.18 -7.38
CA TYR A 68 2.31 -11.13 -6.92
C TYR A 68 1.53 -9.85 -6.64
N MET A 69 0.82 -9.31 -7.64
CA MET A 69 0.13 -8.02 -7.51
C MET A 69 -0.92 -8.02 -6.40
N ARG A 70 -1.60 -9.16 -6.17
CA ARG A 70 -2.56 -9.30 -5.07
C ARG A 70 -1.93 -9.10 -3.69
N VAL A 71 -0.71 -9.61 -3.48
CA VAL A 71 0.01 -9.44 -2.19
C VAL A 71 0.74 -8.10 -2.16
N ALA A 72 1.41 -7.76 -3.25
CA ALA A 72 2.26 -6.59 -3.41
C ALA A 72 1.49 -5.26 -3.25
N THR A 73 0.24 -5.20 -3.73
CA THR A 73 -0.62 -4.01 -3.53
C THR A 73 -1.11 -3.86 -2.09
N ALA A 74 -1.11 -4.94 -1.28
CA ALA A 74 -1.42 -4.88 0.15
C ALA A 74 -0.18 -4.56 1.00
N SER A 75 1.02 -4.97 0.56
CA SER A 75 2.30 -4.73 1.23
C SER A 75 2.91 -3.35 0.91
N VAL A 76 2.52 -2.72 -0.19
CA VAL A 76 3.00 -1.38 -0.60
C VAL A 76 2.74 -0.27 0.45
N GLY A 77 1.86 -0.52 1.42
CA GLY A 77 1.65 0.36 2.57
C GLY A 77 0.77 1.58 2.31
N ASN A 78 0.30 1.79 1.08
CA ASN A 78 -0.53 2.94 0.76
C ASN A 78 -1.93 2.85 1.41
N THR A 79 -2.61 1.70 1.36
CA THR A 79 -3.92 1.53 2.03
C THR A 79 -3.89 1.82 3.53
N ILE A 80 -2.82 1.41 4.22
CA ILE A 80 -2.68 1.71 5.65
C ILE A 80 -2.37 3.19 5.89
N LEU A 81 -1.50 3.79 5.08
CA LEU A 81 -1.18 5.21 5.15
C LEU A 81 -2.41 6.08 4.90
N SER A 82 -3.19 5.74 3.88
CA SER A 82 -4.51 6.28 3.58
C SER A 82 -5.44 6.21 4.78
N THR A 83 -5.56 5.04 5.41
CA THR A 83 -6.43 4.83 6.56
C THR A 83 -5.98 5.66 7.78
N ILE A 84 -4.69 5.69 8.08
CA ILE A 84 -4.12 6.46 9.19
C ILE A 84 -4.28 7.96 8.97
N SER A 85 -4.09 8.44 7.74
CA SER A 85 -4.22 9.86 7.40
C SER A 85 -5.63 10.40 7.64
N LEU A 86 -6.66 9.57 7.45
CA LEU A 86 -8.06 9.96 7.66
C LEU A 86 -8.44 10.08 9.14
N LEU A 87 -7.69 9.46 10.06
CA LEU A 87 -8.03 9.47 11.48
C LEU A 87 -8.15 10.89 12.04
N GLY A 88 -7.20 11.76 11.67
CA GLY A 88 -7.08 13.13 12.18
C GLY A 88 -7.82 14.21 11.40
N MET A 89 -8.57 13.88 10.35
CA MET A 89 -9.17 14.87 9.44
C MET A 89 -10.45 15.53 9.95
N GLY A 90 -10.70 15.56 11.27
CA GLY A 90 -11.88 16.25 11.80
C GLY A 90 -13.19 15.57 11.44
N ASP A 91 -14.26 16.36 11.33
CA ASP A 91 -15.64 15.89 11.08
C ASP A 91 -15.95 15.61 9.62
N ILE A 92 -15.05 15.96 8.69
CA ILE A 92 -15.25 15.63 7.26
C ILE A 92 -15.20 14.12 7.02
N VAL A 93 -14.45 13.39 7.85
CA VAL A 93 -14.32 11.94 7.78
C VAL A 93 -15.41 11.30 8.63
N THR A 94 -16.13 10.38 8.04
CA THR A 94 -17.18 9.63 8.71
C THR A 94 -16.87 8.13 8.67
N LYS A 95 -17.74 7.32 9.28
CA LYS A 95 -17.64 5.86 9.19
C LYS A 95 -17.71 5.40 7.73
N GLU A 96 -18.59 6.03 6.96
CA GLU A 96 -18.78 5.78 5.52
C GLU A 96 -17.51 6.06 4.73
N SER A 97 -16.68 7.04 5.15
CA SER A 97 -15.38 7.27 4.53
C SER A 97 -14.49 6.04 4.67
N PHE A 98 -14.35 5.47 5.87
CA PHE A 98 -13.54 4.26 6.07
C PHE A 98 -14.14 3.05 5.36
N GLU A 99 -15.46 2.86 5.43
CA GLU A 99 -16.14 1.77 4.73
C GLU A 99 -15.94 1.87 3.21
N TRP A 100 -15.95 3.07 2.64
CA TRP A 100 -15.63 3.30 1.24
C TRP A 100 -14.19 2.89 0.91
N LEU A 101 -13.18 3.24 1.71
CA LEU A 101 -11.81 2.75 1.48
C LEU A 101 -11.73 1.22 1.50
N LEU A 102 -12.45 0.56 2.41
CA LEU A 102 -12.48 -0.89 2.51
C LEU A 102 -13.13 -1.57 1.30
N THR A 103 -13.89 -0.85 0.47
CA THR A 103 -14.41 -1.39 -0.80
C THR A 103 -13.35 -1.45 -1.91
N ASP A 104 -12.10 -1.05 -1.62
CA ASP A 104 -11.02 -0.92 -2.59
C ASP A 104 -11.47 -0.07 -3.79
N PRO A 105 -11.72 1.24 -3.58
CA PRO A 105 -12.23 2.11 -4.63
C PRO A 105 -11.21 2.25 -5.76
N LYS A 106 -11.67 2.54 -6.98
CA LYS A 106 -10.84 2.60 -8.20
C LYS A 106 -9.59 3.45 -8.00
N ILE A 107 -9.74 4.64 -7.40
CA ILE A 107 -8.63 5.54 -7.10
C ILE A 107 -7.56 4.93 -6.19
N LEU A 108 -7.94 4.16 -5.16
CA LEU A 108 -7.01 3.53 -4.22
C LEU A 108 -6.29 2.35 -4.87
N ARG A 109 -7.04 1.51 -5.57
CA ARG A 109 -6.48 0.38 -6.32
C ARG A 109 -5.48 0.85 -7.37
N ALA A 110 -5.83 1.88 -8.16
CA ALA A 110 -4.94 2.47 -9.14
C ALA A 110 -3.68 3.08 -8.49
N SER A 111 -3.84 3.78 -7.37
CA SER A 111 -2.71 4.30 -6.59
C SER A 111 -1.78 3.20 -6.09
N ASN A 112 -2.32 2.10 -5.53
CA ASN A 112 -1.53 0.97 -5.05
C ASN A 112 -0.71 0.30 -6.16
N ILE A 113 -1.34 0.07 -7.33
CA ILE A 113 -0.67 -0.51 -8.51
C ILE A 113 0.46 0.41 -8.96
N MET A 114 0.17 1.70 -9.11
CA MET A 114 1.15 2.69 -9.54
C MET A 114 2.35 2.75 -8.60
N ILE A 115 2.13 2.88 -7.29
CA ILE A 115 3.20 2.96 -6.30
C ILE A 115 4.05 1.68 -6.33
N ARG A 116 3.42 0.50 -6.36
CA ARG A 116 4.17 -0.77 -6.36
C ARG A 116 5.05 -0.90 -7.59
N LEU A 117 4.51 -0.64 -8.78
CA LEU A 117 5.29 -0.74 -10.01
C LEU A 117 6.43 0.28 -10.03
N MET A 118 6.20 1.52 -9.59
CA MET A 118 7.25 2.54 -9.48
C MET A 118 8.34 2.13 -8.50
N ASP A 119 7.96 1.64 -7.31
CA ASP A 119 8.90 1.19 -6.28
C ASP A 119 9.73 -0.01 -6.80
N ASP A 120 9.12 -0.98 -7.48
CA ASP A 120 9.82 -2.13 -8.06
C ASP A 120 10.81 -1.70 -9.14
N ILE A 121 10.41 -0.82 -10.07
CA ILE A 121 11.28 -0.35 -11.15
C ILE A 121 12.52 0.35 -10.59
N VAL A 122 12.36 1.19 -9.57
CA VAL A 122 13.46 1.96 -8.98
C VAL A 122 14.36 1.09 -8.10
N SER A 123 13.79 0.09 -7.41
CA SER A 123 14.51 -0.71 -6.42
C SER A 123 15.08 -2.03 -6.96
N THR A 124 14.60 -2.53 -8.11
CA THR A 124 14.92 -3.90 -8.62
C THR A 124 16.41 -4.21 -8.60
N LYS A 125 17.29 -3.30 -9.02
CA LYS A 125 18.73 -3.54 -9.00
C LYS A 125 19.27 -3.76 -7.58
N PHE A 126 18.89 -2.88 -6.66
CA PHE A 126 19.31 -2.94 -5.26
C PHE A 126 18.73 -4.17 -4.55
N GLU A 127 17.49 -4.52 -4.87
CA GLU A 127 16.80 -5.70 -4.32
C GLU A 127 17.47 -7.00 -4.78
N LYS A 128 17.88 -7.09 -6.05
CA LYS A 128 18.67 -8.21 -6.57
C LYS A 128 20.02 -8.34 -5.87
N GLU A 129 20.74 -7.23 -5.66
CA GLU A 129 22.06 -7.22 -5.00
C GLU A 129 22.01 -7.70 -3.55
N ARG A 130 20.94 -7.39 -2.81
CA ARG A 130 20.77 -7.80 -1.40
C ARG A 130 20.11 -9.18 -1.23
N GLY A 131 19.68 -9.81 -2.32
CA GLY A 131 18.90 -11.04 -2.30
C GLY A 131 17.53 -10.83 -1.66
N HIS A 132 16.74 -9.88 -2.15
CA HIS A 132 15.34 -9.72 -1.76
C HIS A 132 14.44 -10.79 -2.43
N VAL A 133 13.20 -10.93 -1.95
CA VAL A 133 12.08 -11.51 -2.72
C VAL A 133 12.00 -10.92 -4.13
N ALA A 134 11.56 -11.73 -5.09
CA ALA A 134 11.38 -11.35 -6.49
C ALA A 134 10.46 -10.13 -6.64
N SER A 135 10.87 -9.16 -7.45
CA SER A 135 10.08 -7.96 -7.76
C SER A 135 9.02 -8.24 -8.83
N ALA A 136 8.15 -7.26 -9.12
CA ALA A 136 7.22 -7.34 -10.26
C ALA A 136 7.95 -7.67 -11.57
N ILE A 137 9.16 -7.14 -11.77
CA ILE A 137 9.95 -7.35 -12.99
C ILE A 137 10.30 -8.83 -13.12
N ASP A 138 10.81 -9.45 -12.05
CA ASP A 138 11.19 -10.86 -12.04
C ASP A 138 9.98 -11.77 -12.26
N CYS A 139 8.85 -11.45 -11.62
CA CYS A 139 7.59 -12.18 -11.78
C CYS A 139 7.08 -12.12 -13.24
N TYR A 140 7.13 -10.93 -13.86
CA TYR A 140 6.68 -10.72 -15.24
C TYR A 140 7.57 -11.45 -16.25
N MET A 141 8.89 -11.26 -16.13
CA MET A 141 9.87 -11.91 -16.99
C MET A 141 9.76 -13.43 -16.91
N LYS A 142 9.58 -13.99 -15.70
CA LYS A 142 9.35 -15.43 -15.52
C LYS A 142 8.07 -15.90 -16.20
N GLN A 143 6.95 -15.21 -15.98
CA GLN A 143 5.64 -15.64 -16.48
C GLN A 143 5.55 -15.56 -18.01
N TYR A 144 6.02 -14.46 -18.60
CA TYR A 144 5.91 -14.20 -20.03
C TYR A 144 7.18 -14.56 -20.83
N ARG A 145 8.20 -15.09 -20.15
CA ARG A 145 9.50 -15.50 -20.73
C ARG A 145 10.19 -14.36 -21.47
N VAL A 146 10.07 -13.15 -20.93
CA VAL A 146 10.75 -11.95 -21.44
C VAL A 146 12.17 -11.96 -20.92
N SER A 147 13.14 -11.71 -21.80
CA SER A 147 14.57 -11.69 -21.45
C SER A 147 15.13 -10.28 -21.28
N ASP A 148 14.47 -9.28 -21.88
CA ASP A 148 14.84 -7.88 -21.76
C ASP A 148 14.07 -7.22 -20.60
N GLU A 149 14.81 -6.83 -19.56
CA GLU A 149 14.25 -6.09 -18.43
C GLU A 149 13.64 -4.76 -18.89
N GLN A 150 14.22 -4.10 -19.89
CA GLN A 150 13.71 -2.83 -20.40
C GLN A 150 12.34 -2.98 -21.07
N GLU A 151 12.09 -4.08 -21.78
CA GLU A 151 10.77 -4.37 -22.36
C GLU A 151 9.70 -4.48 -21.26
N THR A 152 10.06 -5.10 -20.13
CA THR A 152 9.17 -5.22 -18.96
C THR A 152 8.91 -3.85 -18.32
N ILE A 153 9.96 -3.03 -18.15
CA ILE A 153 9.84 -1.65 -17.64
C ILE A 153 8.93 -0.81 -18.54
N ASP A 154 9.03 -0.93 -19.85
CA ASP A 154 8.19 -0.19 -20.80
C ASP A 154 6.71 -0.60 -20.70
N VAL A 155 6.42 -1.87 -20.44
CA VAL A 155 5.07 -2.36 -20.15
C VAL A 155 4.56 -1.76 -18.84
N PHE A 156 5.36 -1.74 -17.79
CA PHE A 156 4.95 -1.20 -16.49
C PHE A 156 4.77 0.32 -16.53
N ASN A 157 5.60 1.05 -17.26
CA ASN A 157 5.42 2.49 -17.47
C ASN A 157 4.07 2.80 -18.14
N LYS A 158 3.61 1.96 -19.09
CA LYS A 158 2.26 2.11 -19.66
C LYS A 158 1.17 1.87 -18.61
N GLN A 159 1.30 0.83 -17.78
CA GLN A 159 0.36 0.53 -16.70
C GLN A 159 0.32 1.64 -15.62
N ILE A 160 1.47 2.24 -15.31
CA ILE A 160 1.59 3.40 -14.42
C ILE A 160 0.81 4.58 -14.99
N VAL A 161 1.00 4.89 -16.28
CA VAL A 161 0.27 5.97 -16.96
C VAL A 161 -1.24 5.71 -16.98
N ASP A 162 -1.66 4.46 -17.22
CA ASP A 162 -3.09 4.12 -17.21
C ASP A 162 -3.69 4.19 -15.79
N SER A 163 -2.96 3.74 -14.77
CA SER A 163 -3.36 3.90 -13.37
C SER A 163 -3.48 5.38 -12.97
N TRP A 164 -2.57 6.22 -13.45
CA TRP A 164 -2.63 7.67 -13.24
C TRP A 164 -3.87 8.30 -13.90
N LYS A 165 -4.24 7.86 -15.12
CA LYS A 165 -5.48 8.31 -15.77
C LYS A 165 -6.71 7.88 -14.98
N ASP A 166 -6.73 6.64 -14.51
CA ASP A 166 -7.81 6.09 -13.68
C ASP A 166 -7.99 6.90 -12.38
N MET A 167 -6.90 7.32 -11.74
CA MET A 167 -6.96 8.20 -10.57
C MET A 167 -7.54 9.58 -10.92
N ASN A 168 -7.11 10.17 -12.04
CA ASN A 168 -7.59 11.48 -12.47
C ASN A 168 -9.08 11.48 -12.83
N GLU A 169 -9.59 10.38 -13.40
CA GLU A 169 -11.01 10.22 -13.69
C GLU A 169 -11.86 10.30 -12.42
N GLU A 170 -11.39 9.71 -11.32
CA GLU A 170 -12.10 9.70 -10.02
C GLU A 170 -12.16 11.09 -9.36
N PHE A 171 -11.35 12.04 -9.80
CA PHE A 171 -11.43 13.45 -9.39
C PHE A 171 -12.44 14.28 -10.22
N LEU A 172 -12.97 13.74 -11.31
CA LEU A 172 -13.99 14.41 -12.12
C LEU A 172 -15.35 14.36 -11.41
N ARG A 173 -16.16 15.42 -11.60
CA ARG A 173 -17.47 15.53 -10.93
C ARG A 173 -18.55 14.76 -11.71
N PRO A 174 -19.50 14.11 -11.02
CA PRO A 174 -19.64 14.00 -9.56
C PRO A 174 -18.68 12.98 -8.93
N THR A 175 -18.19 13.25 -7.72
CA THR A 175 -17.26 12.37 -7.00
C THR A 175 -17.98 11.46 -6.00
N SER A 176 -17.40 10.28 -5.75
CA SER A 176 -17.93 9.30 -4.78
C SER A 176 -17.74 9.73 -3.32
N MET A 177 -16.73 10.56 -3.04
CA MET A 177 -16.42 11.13 -1.72
C MET A 177 -16.06 12.61 -1.82
N PRO A 178 -16.10 13.38 -0.71
CA PRO A 178 -15.59 14.73 -0.65
C PRO A 178 -14.13 14.82 -1.14
N MET A 179 -13.82 15.85 -1.93
CA MET A 179 -12.47 16.06 -2.49
C MET A 179 -11.33 15.96 -1.46
N PRO A 180 -11.43 16.51 -0.23
CA PRO A 180 -10.34 16.36 0.73
C PRO A 180 -10.04 14.90 1.09
N ILE A 181 -11.07 14.03 1.12
CA ILE A 181 -10.89 12.59 1.38
C ILE A 181 -10.20 11.90 0.20
N LEU A 182 -10.53 12.27 -1.04
CA LEU A 182 -9.86 11.74 -2.22
C LEU A 182 -8.38 12.19 -2.29
N VAL A 183 -8.11 13.47 -1.99
CA VAL A 183 -6.76 14.05 -2.05
C VAL A 183 -5.88 13.50 -0.93
N HIS A 184 -6.31 13.58 0.32
CA HIS A 184 -5.50 13.17 1.48
C HIS A 184 -5.55 11.67 1.74
N GLY A 185 -6.71 11.05 1.48
CA GLY A 185 -6.90 9.64 1.73
C GLY A 185 -6.29 8.75 0.64
N VAL A 186 -5.90 9.25 -0.53
CA VAL A 186 -5.42 8.38 -1.62
C VAL A 186 -4.27 8.97 -2.45
N ALA A 187 -4.18 10.29 -2.58
CA ALA A 187 -3.36 10.91 -3.62
C ALA A 187 -2.29 11.88 -3.10
N CYS A 188 -1.97 11.83 -1.80
CA CYS A 188 -1.06 12.77 -1.12
C CYS A 188 0.33 12.91 -1.77
N TYR A 189 0.74 12.00 -2.67
CA TYR A 189 2.05 11.99 -3.32
C TYR A 189 2.05 12.23 -4.83
N PHE A 190 0.88 12.30 -5.48
CA PHE A 190 0.80 12.24 -6.95
C PHE A 190 -0.02 13.35 -7.61
N ILE A 191 -0.75 14.17 -6.85
CA ILE A 191 -1.39 15.37 -7.37
C ILE A 191 -0.39 16.54 -7.34
N ASN A 192 0.69 16.42 -8.10
CA ASN A 192 1.41 17.59 -8.58
C ASN A 192 1.76 17.39 -10.06
N PRO A 193 1.10 18.10 -10.98
CA PRO A 193 1.42 18.02 -12.39
C PRO A 193 2.62 18.92 -12.65
N ALA A 194 3.84 18.43 -12.37
CA ALA A 194 5.03 18.97 -13.02
C ALA A 194 5.31 18.06 -14.22
N PRO A 195 5.23 18.56 -15.47
CA PRO A 195 5.52 17.75 -16.64
C PRO A 195 7.02 17.44 -16.68
N LEU A 196 7.35 16.17 -16.90
CA LEU A 196 8.60 15.81 -17.57
C LEU A 196 8.59 16.37 -18.99
#